data_AF-A0A7W0AC38-F1
#
_entry.id   AF-A0A7W0AC38-F1
#
_cell.length_a   1.000
_cell.length_b   1.000
_cell.length_c   1.000
_cell.angle_alpha   90.00
_cell.angle_beta   90.00
_cell.angle_gamma   90.00
#
_symmetry.space_group_name_H-M   'P 1'
#
loop_
_entity.id
_entity.type
_entity.pdbx_description
1 polymer ?
#
loop_
_entity_poly.entity_id
_entity_poly.type
_entity_poly.pdbx_seq_one_letter_code
_entity_poly.pdbx_strand_id
1 'polypeptide(L)'
;MTTVASLTTNPFSRRTMLKGVGVGAVGFTAAQSAFIRTKAAQSDTVQEALDISATTERFGVTFLGEGLASNAAGNFDRAWSDPVIAVVTAARAQEQFHLDAFEAAGGVPLVDTFTIPPEFLTSFDAFFGAVVEQEAAEIAAQIAALVVFTEMMRPDLVKVSFQYAAEEAEHRVLANYTRGTLPPNDVAFAPALFDSIGAFLESLEQRGIIGGTGTEIVYPGPGEIDPTNVIETTPGGVAVDCVPDGTPVADATPIVDGATPVVEDD
;
A
#
# COMPACT_ATOMS: atom_id res chain seq x y z
N MET A 1 -32.03 17.70 -1.34
CA MET A 1 -31.37 16.40 -1.47
C MET A 1 -30.76 16.36 -2.86
N THR A 2 -29.47 16.69 -2.95
CA THR A 2 -28.74 16.80 -4.22
C THR A 2 -27.81 15.61 -4.28
N THR A 3 -28.11 14.66 -5.15
CA THR A 3 -27.25 13.50 -5.46
C THR A 3 -25.91 14.00 -5.99
N VAL A 4 -24.82 13.65 -5.30
CA VAL A 4 -23.45 13.86 -5.78
C VAL A 4 -23.26 12.94 -6.97
N ALA A 5 -23.09 13.53 -8.15
CA ALA A 5 -22.82 12.81 -9.39
C ALA A 5 -21.42 12.19 -9.34
N SER A 6 -21.34 10.95 -9.82
CA SER A 6 -20.13 10.14 -10.00
C SER A 6 -19.00 10.92 -10.66
N LEU A 7 -17.91 11.18 -9.91
CA LEU A 7 -16.65 11.68 -10.44
C LEU A 7 -15.74 10.49 -10.77
N THR A 8 -16.08 9.73 -11.81
CA THR A 8 -15.25 8.63 -12.32
C THR A 8 -15.08 8.75 -13.83
N THR A 9 -14.17 9.63 -14.27
CA THR A 9 -13.53 9.48 -15.58
C THR A 9 -12.12 10.04 -15.55
N ASN A 10 -11.13 9.17 -15.42
CA ASN A 10 -9.81 9.44 -15.98
C ASN A 10 -9.34 8.20 -16.75
N PRO A 11 -9.42 8.18 -18.09
CA PRO A 11 -8.95 7.04 -18.87
C PRO A 11 -7.43 7.11 -18.98
N PHE A 12 -6.72 6.27 -18.23
CA PHE A 12 -5.34 5.94 -18.55
C PHE A 12 -5.29 5.45 -20.02
N SER A 13 -4.45 6.10 -20.82
CA SER A 13 -4.33 5.87 -22.26
C SER A 13 -3.77 4.47 -22.53
N ARG A 14 -4.67 3.54 -22.89
CA ARG A 14 -4.37 2.14 -23.29
C ARG A 14 -3.51 2.00 -24.55
N ARG A 15 -2.87 3.06 -25.04
CA ARG A 15 -2.27 3.13 -26.39
C ARG A 15 -0.77 2.84 -26.48
N THR A 16 -0.09 2.55 -25.38
CA THR A 16 1.35 2.21 -25.42
C THR A 16 1.64 0.72 -25.22
N MET A 17 0.62 -0.11 -24.95
CA MET A 17 0.81 -1.48 -24.46
C MET A 17 0.61 -2.54 -25.55
N LEU A 18 1.45 -2.57 -26.59
CA LEU A 18 1.48 -3.70 -27.56
C LEU A 18 2.76 -3.73 -28.41
N LYS A 19 3.93 -3.88 -27.78
CA LYS A 19 5.14 -4.39 -28.46
C LYS A 19 6.01 -5.18 -27.48
N GLY A 20 5.87 -6.51 -27.49
CA GLY A 20 6.81 -7.39 -26.78
C GLY A 20 6.25 -8.75 -26.38
N VAL A 21 5.75 -9.56 -27.33
CA VAL A 21 5.46 -10.98 -27.08
C VAL A 21 6.68 -11.79 -27.52
N GLY A 22 7.46 -12.28 -26.56
CA GLY A 22 8.47 -13.32 -26.75
C GLY A 22 7.95 -14.65 -26.21
N VAL A 23 7.85 -15.66 -27.08
CA VAL A 23 7.33 -17.00 -26.78
C VAL A 23 8.37 -17.78 -25.96
N GLY A 24 8.05 -18.16 -24.72
CA GLY A 24 8.79 -19.20 -24.00
C GLY A 24 8.73 -19.19 -22.47
N ALA A 25 7.58 -19.58 -21.88
CA ALA A 25 7.45 -20.20 -20.54
C ALA A 25 5.95 -20.36 -20.18
N VAL A 26 5.21 -21.22 -20.90
CA VAL A 26 3.71 -21.23 -20.84
C VAL A 26 3.13 -22.21 -19.80
N GLY A 27 3.97 -22.96 -19.06
CA GLY A 27 3.47 -24.03 -18.20
C GLY A 27 3.04 -23.63 -16.78
N PHE A 28 3.79 -22.73 -16.14
CA PHE A 28 3.65 -22.48 -14.69
C PHE A 28 3.00 -21.13 -14.37
N THR A 29 3.27 -20.09 -15.18
CA THR A 29 2.72 -18.73 -15.03
C THR A 29 1.25 -18.63 -15.44
N ALA A 30 0.81 -19.45 -16.39
CA ALA A 30 -0.58 -19.46 -16.86
C ALA A 30 -1.56 -19.99 -15.78
N ALA A 31 -1.11 -20.91 -14.93
CA ALA A 31 -1.96 -21.48 -13.87
C ALA A 31 -2.13 -20.52 -12.69
N GLN A 32 -1.07 -19.82 -12.26
CA GLN A 32 -1.18 -18.78 -11.23
C GLN A 32 -2.04 -17.61 -11.70
N SER A 33 -1.78 -17.08 -12.90
CA SER A 33 -2.54 -15.94 -13.44
C SER A 33 -4.01 -16.25 -13.76
N ALA A 34 -4.37 -17.53 -13.97
CA ALA A 34 -5.77 -17.94 -14.13
C ALA A 34 -6.50 -18.11 -12.79
N PHE A 35 -5.79 -18.60 -11.76
CA PHE A 35 -6.31 -18.70 -10.40
C PHE A 35 -6.58 -17.31 -9.80
N ILE A 36 -5.67 -16.37 -10.00
CA ILE A 36 -5.77 -14.98 -9.50
C ILE A 36 -6.89 -14.20 -10.22
N ARG A 37 -7.01 -14.31 -11.55
CA ARG A 37 -8.10 -13.66 -12.31
C ARG A 37 -9.50 -14.13 -11.94
N THR A 38 -9.63 -15.36 -11.40
CA THR A 38 -10.91 -15.87 -10.92
C THR A 38 -11.31 -15.24 -9.58
N LYS A 39 -10.33 -14.77 -8.79
CA LYS A 39 -10.54 -14.04 -7.54
C LYS A 39 -10.93 -12.58 -7.79
N ALA A 40 -10.16 -11.88 -8.64
CA ALA A 40 -10.40 -10.46 -8.95
C ALA A 40 -11.78 -10.14 -9.60
N ALA A 41 -12.45 -11.12 -10.24
CA ALA A 41 -13.73 -10.93 -10.92
C ALA A 41 -14.98 -11.06 -10.03
N GLN A 42 -14.83 -11.35 -8.73
CA GLN A 42 -15.91 -11.37 -7.75
C GLN A 42 -15.53 -10.46 -6.57
N SER A 43 -16.34 -9.44 -6.27
CA SER A 43 -16.10 -8.54 -5.14
C SER A 43 -15.98 -9.30 -3.81
N ASP A 44 -14.80 -9.16 -3.20
CA ASP A 44 -14.62 -8.52 -1.89
C ASP A 44 -15.04 -9.32 -0.64
N THR A 45 -14.36 -10.45 -0.42
CA THR A 45 -14.34 -11.03 0.93
C THR A 45 -13.30 -10.34 1.81
N VAL A 46 -13.54 -10.31 3.12
CA VAL A 46 -12.53 -9.88 4.10
C VAL A 46 -11.22 -10.64 3.92
N GLN A 47 -11.29 -11.94 3.65
CA GLN A 47 -10.10 -12.78 3.47
C GLN A 47 -9.28 -12.33 2.25
N GLU A 48 -9.93 -12.08 1.11
CA GLU A 48 -9.23 -11.64 -0.09
C GLU A 48 -8.54 -10.28 0.11
N ALA A 49 -9.19 -9.35 0.81
CA ALA A 49 -8.56 -8.07 1.14
C ALA A 49 -7.33 -8.23 2.06
N LEU A 50 -7.38 -9.16 3.01
CA LEU A 50 -6.26 -9.48 3.88
C LEU A 50 -5.13 -10.20 3.12
N ASP A 51 -5.46 -11.17 2.26
CA ASP A 51 -4.49 -11.92 1.45
C ASP A 51 -3.75 -10.99 0.48
N ILE A 52 -4.47 -10.07 -0.17
CA ILE A 52 -3.89 -9.08 -1.09
C ILE A 52 -3.01 -8.10 -0.33
N SER A 53 -3.49 -7.52 0.78
CA SER A 53 -2.67 -6.63 1.61
C SER A 53 -1.39 -7.33 2.05
N ALA A 54 -1.47 -8.55 2.59
CA ALA A 54 -0.29 -9.30 3.02
C ALA A 54 0.66 -9.66 1.85
N THR A 55 0.14 -9.90 0.64
CA THR A 55 0.96 -10.10 -0.57
C THR A 55 1.74 -8.84 -0.92
N THR A 56 1.09 -7.70 -0.81
CA THR A 56 1.66 -6.39 -1.09
C THR A 56 2.76 -6.02 -0.11
N GLU A 57 2.56 -6.25 1.19
CA GLU A 57 3.61 -6.03 2.18
C GLU A 57 4.83 -6.91 1.95
N ARG A 58 4.64 -8.18 1.56
CA ARG A 58 5.77 -9.03 1.13
C ARG A 58 6.52 -8.41 -0.03
N PHE A 59 5.85 -7.78 -0.98
CA PHE A 59 6.50 -7.05 -2.06
C PHE A 59 7.25 -5.82 -1.54
N GLY A 60 6.64 -4.97 -0.70
CA GLY A 60 7.28 -3.79 -0.10
C GLY A 60 8.57 -4.14 0.64
N VAL A 61 8.51 -5.12 1.56
CA VAL A 61 9.69 -5.63 2.29
C VAL A 61 10.80 -6.08 1.34
N THR A 62 10.43 -6.82 0.28
CA THR A 62 11.36 -7.36 -0.71
C THR A 62 11.99 -6.26 -1.56
N PHE A 63 11.17 -5.34 -2.07
CA PHE A 63 11.57 -4.26 -2.96
C PHE A 63 12.52 -3.27 -2.27
N LEU A 64 12.20 -2.85 -1.05
CA LEU A 64 13.05 -1.96 -0.28
C LEU A 64 14.36 -2.65 0.14
N GLY A 65 14.33 -3.96 0.42
CA GLY A 65 15.54 -4.76 0.68
C GLY A 65 16.50 -4.80 -0.50
N GLU A 66 15.97 -5.05 -1.71
CA GLU A 66 16.74 -5.02 -2.95
C GLU A 66 17.31 -3.62 -3.24
N GLY A 67 16.52 -2.57 -3.00
CA GLY A 67 16.99 -1.18 -3.08
C GLY A 67 18.18 -0.91 -2.17
N LEU A 68 18.09 -1.27 -0.89
CA LEU A 68 19.17 -1.12 0.09
C LEU A 68 20.42 -1.89 -0.31
N ALA A 69 20.27 -3.16 -0.74
CA ALA A 69 21.39 -3.98 -1.19
C ALA A 69 22.06 -3.41 -2.44
N SER A 70 21.27 -2.93 -3.41
CA SER A 70 21.78 -2.32 -4.63
C SER A 70 22.52 -1.00 -4.35
N ASN A 71 22.00 -0.19 -3.42
CA ASN A 71 22.69 1.02 -2.94
C ASN A 71 24.02 0.68 -2.24
N ALA A 72 24.03 -0.32 -1.36
CA ALA A 72 25.26 -0.76 -0.68
C ALA A 72 26.33 -1.28 -1.67
N ALA A 73 25.90 -1.85 -2.79
CA ALA A 73 26.78 -2.27 -3.88
C ALA A 73 27.25 -1.12 -4.79
N GLY A 74 26.71 0.09 -4.65
CA GLY A 74 27.04 1.24 -5.47
C GLY A 74 26.46 1.19 -6.90
N ASN A 75 25.34 0.49 -7.09
CA ASN A 75 24.74 0.30 -8.41
C ASN A 75 23.90 1.48 -8.90
N PHE A 76 23.46 2.37 -8.01
CA PHE A 76 22.64 3.53 -8.38
C PHE A 76 23.44 4.62 -9.08
N ASP A 77 22.82 5.26 -10.07
CA ASP A 77 23.33 6.45 -10.76
C ASP A 77 23.52 7.70 -9.86
N ARG A 78 22.93 7.66 -8.66
CA ARG A 78 23.07 8.68 -7.60
C ARG A 78 23.19 7.98 -6.25
N ALA A 79 24.19 8.38 -5.47
CA ALA A 79 24.39 7.88 -4.11
C ALA A 79 23.24 8.31 -3.19
N TRP A 80 22.82 7.42 -2.31
CA TRP A 80 21.87 7.74 -1.25
C TRP A 80 22.62 8.40 -0.10
N SER A 81 22.02 9.45 0.49
CA SER A 81 22.55 10.06 1.71
C SER A 81 22.17 9.21 2.94
N ASP A 82 22.91 9.36 4.04
CA ASP A 82 22.61 8.63 5.28
C ASP A 82 21.14 8.80 5.75
N PRO A 83 20.52 10.00 5.68
CA PRO A 83 19.10 10.14 6.00
C PRO A 83 18.18 9.34 5.08
N VAL A 84 18.48 9.25 3.78
CA VAL A 84 17.70 8.44 2.82
C VAL A 84 17.82 6.96 3.15
N ILE A 85 19.03 6.49 3.48
CA ILE A 85 19.26 5.10 3.91
C ILE A 85 18.45 4.81 5.18
N ALA A 86 18.50 5.70 6.18
CA ALA A 86 17.74 5.53 7.41
C ALA A 86 16.22 5.47 7.18
N VAL A 87 15.68 6.31 6.28
CA VAL A 87 14.27 6.30 5.90
C VAL A 87 13.89 5.00 5.22
N VAL A 88 14.66 4.54 4.23
CA VAL A 88 14.32 3.29 3.50
C VAL A 88 14.46 2.06 4.41
N THR A 89 15.43 2.05 5.32
CA THR A 89 15.55 1.00 6.34
C THR A 89 14.34 0.97 7.27
N ALA A 90 13.89 2.14 7.75
CA ALA A 90 12.69 2.23 8.58
C ALA A 90 11.45 1.78 7.82
N ALA A 91 11.25 2.27 6.59
CA ALA A 91 10.11 1.91 5.73
C ALA A 91 10.03 0.39 5.53
N ARG A 92 11.16 -0.26 5.21
CA ARG A 92 11.21 -1.73 5.08
C ARG A 92 10.77 -2.45 6.35
N ALA A 93 11.13 -1.93 7.52
CA ALA A 93 10.69 -2.51 8.79
C ALA A 93 9.21 -2.21 9.07
N GLN A 94 8.70 -1.04 8.66
CA GLN A 94 7.28 -0.69 8.72
C GLN A 94 6.44 -1.65 7.87
N GLU A 95 6.84 -1.94 6.62
CA GLU A 95 6.17 -2.95 5.78
C GLU A 95 6.16 -4.34 6.43
N GLN A 96 7.22 -4.70 7.15
CA GLN A 96 7.23 -5.96 7.88
C GLN A 96 6.18 -5.97 9.00
N PHE A 97 6.02 -4.88 9.73
CA PHE A 97 5.00 -4.78 10.77
C PHE A 97 3.58 -4.74 10.19
N HIS A 98 3.40 -4.11 9.02
CA HIS A 98 2.15 -4.18 8.27
C HIS A 98 1.82 -5.62 7.88
N LEU A 99 2.80 -6.35 7.32
CA LEU A 99 2.67 -7.76 6.97
C LEU A 99 2.24 -8.59 8.18
N ASP A 100 2.99 -8.47 9.29
CA ASP A 100 2.73 -9.20 10.52
C ASP A 100 1.32 -8.91 11.05
N ALA A 101 0.84 -7.67 10.94
CA ALA A 101 -0.51 -7.27 11.34
C ALA A 101 -1.59 -7.92 10.46
N PHE A 102 -1.40 -7.94 9.13
CA PHE A 102 -2.35 -8.58 8.21
C PHE A 102 -2.35 -10.11 8.37
N GLU A 103 -1.18 -10.74 8.55
CA GLU A 103 -1.09 -12.17 8.83
C GLU A 103 -1.74 -12.52 10.19
N ALA A 104 -1.55 -11.70 11.22
CA ALA A 104 -2.23 -11.86 12.52
C ALA A 104 -3.76 -11.70 12.42
N ALA A 105 -4.24 -10.88 11.49
CA ALA A 105 -5.66 -10.75 11.17
C ALA A 105 -6.21 -11.92 10.32
N GLY A 106 -5.35 -12.86 9.90
CA GLY A 106 -5.70 -14.06 9.15
C GLY A 106 -5.37 -13.99 7.66
N GLY A 107 -4.72 -12.93 7.19
CA GLY A 107 -4.24 -12.82 5.81
C GLY A 107 -3.19 -13.87 5.49
N VAL A 108 -3.25 -14.38 4.26
CA VAL A 108 -2.29 -15.35 3.73
C VAL A 108 -1.78 -14.81 2.40
N PRO A 109 -0.50 -14.42 2.31
CA PRO A 109 0.06 -13.94 1.05
C PRO A 109 -0.09 -14.96 -0.08
N LEU A 110 -0.47 -14.45 -1.25
CA LEU A 110 -0.80 -15.24 -2.43
C LEU A 110 0.44 -15.74 -3.17
N VAL A 111 1.56 -15.02 -3.04
CA VAL A 111 2.86 -15.35 -3.64
C VAL A 111 4.02 -15.00 -2.69
N ASP A 112 5.15 -15.65 -2.91
CA ASP A 112 6.41 -15.44 -2.17
C ASP A 112 7.53 -14.86 -3.03
N THR A 113 7.27 -14.69 -4.33
CA THR A 113 8.27 -14.33 -5.32
C THR A 113 7.79 -13.16 -6.16
N PHE A 114 8.67 -12.20 -6.35
CA PHE A 114 8.41 -10.99 -7.12
C PHE A 114 9.47 -10.80 -8.20
N THR A 115 9.14 -10.04 -9.23
CA THR A 115 10.10 -9.55 -10.22
C THR A 115 10.22 -8.03 -10.08
N ILE A 116 11.45 -7.53 -10.02
CA ILE A 116 11.73 -6.08 -9.99
C ILE A 116 12.38 -5.68 -11.32
N PRO A 117 11.83 -4.68 -12.04
CA PRO A 117 12.48 -4.14 -13.23
C PRO A 117 13.92 -3.68 -12.92
N PRO A 118 14.95 -4.10 -13.70
CA PRO A 118 16.34 -3.79 -13.39
C PRO A 118 16.65 -2.29 -13.27
N GLU A 119 15.92 -1.44 -13.98
CA GLU A 119 16.04 0.01 -13.89
C GLU A 119 15.70 0.55 -12.48
N PHE A 120 14.81 -0.12 -11.74
CA PHE A 120 14.46 0.29 -10.38
C PHE A 120 15.61 0.05 -9.41
N LEU A 121 16.57 -0.82 -9.74
CA LEU A 121 17.73 -1.10 -8.89
C LEU A 121 19.00 -0.37 -9.34
N THR A 122 18.92 0.46 -10.38
CA THR A 122 20.09 1.15 -10.96
C THR A 122 19.86 2.64 -11.18
N SER A 123 18.62 3.11 -11.28
CA SER A 123 18.31 4.54 -11.35
C SER A 123 17.61 5.03 -10.09
N PHE A 124 18.19 6.04 -9.45
CA PHE A 124 17.67 6.65 -8.23
C PHE A 124 16.25 7.19 -8.44
N ASP A 125 16.05 7.92 -9.55
CA ASP A 125 14.76 8.54 -9.84
C ASP A 125 13.70 7.50 -10.25
N ALA A 126 14.11 6.35 -10.82
CA ALA A 126 13.22 5.23 -11.12
C ALA A 126 12.82 4.45 -9.86
N PHE A 127 13.77 4.18 -8.94
CA PHE A 127 13.49 3.51 -7.66
C PHE A 127 12.47 4.28 -6.84
N PHE A 128 12.78 5.53 -6.47
CA PHE A 128 11.85 6.33 -5.67
C PHE A 128 10.61 6.71 -6.46
N GLY A 129 10.66 6.72 -7.80
CA GLY A 129 9.48 6.84 -8.65
C GLY A 129 8.53 5.67 -8.48
N ALA A 130 9.07 4.45 -8.45
CA ALA A 130 8.31 3.23 -8.18
C ALA A 130 7.76 3.20 -6.76
N VAL A 131 8.52 3.65 -5.75
CA VAL A 131 8.01 3.83 -4.37
C VAL A 131 6.77 4.75 -4.37
N VAL A 132 6.87 5.95 -4.96
CA VAL A 132 5.74 6.89 -5.01
C VAL A 132 4.51 6.33 -5.73
N GLU A 133 4.72 5.61 -6.84
CA GLU A 133 3.62 4.97 -7.58
C GLU A 133 2.98 3.85 -6.75
N GLN A 134 3.81 3.04 -6.09
CA GLN A 134 3.38 1.93 -5.28
C GLN A 134 2.57 2.42 -4.07
N GLU A 135 3.06 3.37 -3.28
CA GLU A 135 2.32 3.86 -2.12
C GLU A 135 0.99 4.51 -2.50
N ALA A 136 0.96 5.21 -3.63
CA ALA A 136 -0.28 5.76 -4.16
C ALA A 136 -1.29 4.65 -4.53
N ALA A 137 -0.81 3.52 -5.06
CA ALA A 137 -1.64 2.36 -5.36
C ALA A 137 -2.08 1.63 -4.08
N GLU A 138 -1.22 1.53 -3.07
CA GLU A 138 -1.53 0.88 -1.78
C GLU A 138 -2.58 1.66 -0.99
N ILE A 139 -2.43 2.98 -0.90
CA ILE A 139 -3.47 3.86 -0.32
C ILE A 139 -4.80 3.69 -1.07
N ALA A 140 -4.76 3.65 -2.41
CA ALA A 140 -5.96 3.44 -3.22
C ALA A 140 -6.61 2.06 -2.97
N ALA A 141 -5.80 1.02 -2.84
CA ALA A 141 -6.27 -0.34 -2.55
C ALA A 141 -6.94 -0.41 -1.17
N GLN A 142 -6.40 0.29 -0.18
CA GLN A 142 -7.00 0.34 1.15
C GLN A 142 -8.25 1.19 1.20
N ILE A 143 -8.35 2.27 0.41
CA ILE A 143 -9.63 2.98 0.23
C ILE A 143 -10.70 2.02 -0.28
N ALA A 144 -10.37 1.13 -1.22
CA ALA A 144 -11.30 0.10 -1.67
C ALA A 144 -11.59 -0.94 -0.56
N ALA A 145 -10.57 -1.41 0.16
CA ALA A 145 -10.73 -2.36 1.27
C ALA A 145 -11.58 -1.81 2.43
N LEU A 146 -11.50 -0.50 2.72
CA LEU A 146 -12.32 0.17 3.73
C LEU A 146 -13.81 0.02 3.44
N VAL A 147 -14.22 0.03 2.18
CA VAL A 147 -15.62 -0.23 1.78
C VAL A 147 -16.02 -1.65 2.18
N VAL A 148 -15.18 -2.64 1.83
CA VAL A 148 -15.40 -4.06 2.16
C VAL A 148 -15.50 -4.27 3.66
N PHE A 149 -14.55 -3.75 4.44
CA PHE A 149 -14.53 -3.91 5.88
C PHE A 149 -15.71 -3.21 6.56
N THR A 150 -16.16 -2.08 6.02
CA THR A 150 -17.36 -1.39 6.51
C THR A 150 -18.61 -2.22 6.24
N GLU A 151 -18.81 -2.71 5.01
CA GLU A 151 -19.97 -3.53 4.64
C GLU A 151 -20.03 -4.84 5.43
N MET A 152 -18.88 -5.40 5.78
CA MET A 152 -18.75 -6.63 6.55
C MET A 152 -18.74 -6.42 8.07
N MET A 153 -18.99 -5.20 8.54
CA MET A 153 -19.00 -4.82 9.96
C MET A 153 -17.72 -5.23 10.70
N ARG A 154 -16.56 -4.96 10.07
CA ARG A 154 -15.21 -5.17 10.63
C ARG A 154 -14.57 -3.83 11.00
N PRO A 155 -15.05 -3.13 12.05
CA PRO A 155 -14.50 -1.84 12.46
C PRO A 155 -13.03 -1.94 12.90
N ASP A 156 -12.62 -3.11 13.38
CA ASP A 156 -11.23 -3.42 13.69
C ASP A 156 -10.35 -3.31 12.45
N LEU A 157 -10.77 -3.89 11.31
CA LEU A 157 -10.03 -3.82 10.05
C LEU A 157 -10.15 -2.46 9.38
N VAL A 158 -11.28 -1.76 9.51
CA VAL A 158 -11.41 -0.36 9.08
C VAL A 158 -10.35 0.52 9.76
N LYS A 159 -10.15 0.34 11.07
CA LYS A 159 -9.13 1.07 11.82
C LYS A 159 -7.72 0.72 11.34
N VAL A 160 -7.41 -0.57 11.17
CA VAL A 160 -6.09 -1.02 10.70
C VAL A 160 -5.78 -0.44 9.32
N SER A 161 -6.70 -0.56 8.36
CA SER A 161 -6.51 0.00 7.01
C SER A 161 -6.31 1.51 7.01
N PHE A 162 -6.97 2.25 7.91
CA PHE A 162 -6.74 3.69 8.02
C PHE A 162 -5.36 4.02 8.60
N GLN A 163 -4.93 3.32 9.66
CA GLN A 163 -3.60 3.52 10.25
C GLN A 163 -2.50 3.22 9.23
N TYR A 164 -2.63 2.09 8.54
CA TYR A 164 -1.76 1.68 7.44
C TYR A 164 -1.73 2.74 6.31
N ALA A 165 -2.88 3.14 5.76
CA ALA A 165 -2.91 4.08 4.64
C ALA A 165 -2.41 5.50 5.01
N ALA A 166 -2.49 5.87 6.29
CA ALA A 166 -1.89 7.10 6.78
C ALA A 166 -0.36 7.03 6.77
N GLU A 167 0.20 5.87 7.11
CA GLU A 167 1.62 5.61 7.09
C GLU A 167 2.15 5.60 5.64
N GLU A 168 1.45 4.92 4.71
CA GLU A 168 1.88 4.89 3.30
C GLU A 168 1.92 6.30 2.67
N ALA A 169 1.09 7.21 3.18
CA ALA A 169 1.15 8.61 2.77
C ALA A 169 2.46 9.29 3.20
N GLU A 170 3.04 8.91 4.34
CA GLU A 170 4.36 9.36 4.80
C GLU A 170 5.47 8.79 3.92
N HIS A 171 5.45 7.47 3.63
CA HIS A 171 6.37 6.83 2.67
C HIS A 171 6.38 7.56 1.34
N ARG A 172 5.20 7.80 0.76
CA ARG A 172 5.04 8.52 -0.50
C ARG A 172 5.64 9.93 -0.44
N VAL A 173 5.38 10.68 0.64
CA VAL A 173 5.90 12.04 0.82
C VAL A 173 7.42 12.04 0.96
N LEU A 174 7.99 11.10 1.72
CA LEU A 174 9.44 10.98 1.91
C LEU A 174 10.15 10.55 0.61
N ALA A 175 9.56 9.65 -0.17
CA ALA A 175 10.04 9.30 -1.50
C ALA A 175 9.98 10.48 -2.48
N ASN A 176 8.87 11.24 -2.49
CA ASN A 176 8.76 12.47 -3.27
C ASN A 176 9.80 13.52 -2.87
N TYR A 177 10.00 13.74 -1.57
CA TYR A 177 11.01 14.66 -1.05
C TYR A 177 12.42 14.25 -1.47
N THR A 178 12.73 12.94 -1.38
CA THR A 178 14.02 12.36 -1.76
C THR A 178 14.34 12.58 -3.25
N ARG A 179 13.32 12.58 -4.11
CA ARG A 179 13.42 12.88 -5.55
C ARG A 179 13.48 14.38 -5.87
N GLY A 180 13.23 15.25 -4.90
CA GLY A 180 13.14 16.70 -5.10
C GLY A 180 11.81 17.18 -5.69
N THR A 181 10.72 16.41 -5.56
CA THR A 181 9.37 16.86 -5.91
C THR A 181 8.95 18.01 -4.97
N LEU A 182 8.41 19.10 -5.53
CA LEU A 182 8.01 20.30 -4.77
C LEU A 182 6.60 20.79 -5.18
N PRO A 183 5.63 20.85 -4.24
CA PRO A 183 5.70 20.32 -2.88
C PRO A 183 5.69 18.77 -2.87
N PRO A 184 6.32 18.09 -1.89
CA PRO A 184 6.31 16.62 -1.82
C PRO A 184 4.96 16.04 -1.38
N ASN A 185 4.14 16.85 -0.69
CA ASN A 185 2.75 16.60 -0.33
C ASN A 185 1.79 17.25 -1.36
N ASP A 186 1.84 16.75 -2.58
CA ASP A 186 1.22 17.31 -3.77
C ASP A 186 -0.28 17.02 -3.96
N VAL A 187 -0.90 16.25 -3.05
CA VAL A 187 -2.32 15.90 -3.11
C VAL A 187 -3.06 16.29 -1.84
N ALA A 188 -4.26 16.84 -2.00
CA ALA A 188 -5.15 17.17 -0.87
C ALA A 188 -6.06 16.00 -0.47
N PHE A 189 -6.32 15.08 -1.41
CA PHE A 189 -7.05 13.84 -1.21
C PHE A 189 -6.25 12.73 -1.87
N ALA A 190 -6.04 11.62 -1.17
CA ALA A 190 -5.42 10.46 -1.76
C ALA A 190 -6.30 9.94 -2.92
N PRO A 191 -5.70 9.54 -4.05
CA PRO A 191 -6.47 9.07 -5.19
C PRO A 191 -7.09 7.69 -4.90
N ALA A 192 -8.37 7.52 -5.19
CA ALA A 192 -9.04 6.22 -5.20
C ALA A 192 -8.95 5.62 -6.61
N LEU A 193 -7.84 4.92 -6.89
CA LEU A 193 -7.51 4.41 -8.23
C LEU A 193 -8.25 3.13 -8.62
N PHE A 194 -8.78 2.40 -7.64
CA PHE A 194 -9.34 1.07 -7.83
C PHE A 194 -10.78 0.98 -7.32
N ASP A 195 -11.63 0.29 -8.09
CA ASP A 195 -13.00 -0.01 -7.70
C ASP A 195 -13.09 -1.20 -6.72
N SER A 196 -12.02 -2.01 -6.62
CA SER A 196 -11.88 -3.14 -5.69
C SER A 196 -10.40 -3.40 -5.36
N ILE A 197 -10.14 -4.10 -4.27
CA ILE A 197 -8.77 -4.53 -3.92
C ILE A 197 -8.24 -5.57 -4.91
N GLY A 198 -9.11 -6.38 -5.53
CA GLY A 198 -8.73 -7.29 -6.61
C GLY A 198 -8.14 -6.57 -7.83
N ALA A 199 -8.66 -5.38 -8.18
CA ALA A 199 -8.12 -4.58 -9.28
C ALA A 199 -6.69 -4.07 -9.00
N PHE A 200 -6.32 -3.88 -7.73
CA PHE A 200 -4.95 -3.59 -7.35
C PHE A 200 -4.03 -4.80 -7.57
N LEU A 201 -4.45 -6.02 -7.21
CA LEU A 201 -3.69 -7.23 -7.50
C LEU A 201 -3.45 -7.42 -9.01
N GLU A 202 -4.48 -7.18 -9.83
CA GLU A 202 -4.33 -7.18 -11.29
C GLU A 202 -3.31 -6.13 -11.77
N SER A 203 -3.21 -4.99 -11.09
CA SER A 203 -2.21 -3.95 -11.41
C SER A 203 -0.77 -4.42 -11.14
N LEU A 204 -0.55 -5.24 -10.09
CA LEU A 204 0.76 -5.83 -9.80
C LEU A 204 1.16 -6.84 -10.90
N GLU A 205 0.22 -7.67 -11.36
CA GLU A 205 0.44 -8.58 -12.49
C GLU A 205 0.73 -7.81 -13.79
N GLN A 206 -0.02 -6.75 -14.08
CA GLN A 206 0.15 -5.95 -15.31
C GLN A 206 1.48 -5.22 -15.35
N ARG A 207 1.99 -4.78 -14.20
CA ARG A 207 3.33 -4.19 -14.06
C ARG A 207 4.45 -5.25 -14.08
N GLY A 208 4.09 -6.54 -14.09
CA GLY A 208 5.04 -7.64 -14.09
C GLY A 208 5.74 -7.84 -12.75
N ILE A 209 5.21 -7.27 -11.67
CA ILE A 209 5.72 -7.48 -10.30
C ILE A 209 5.43 -8.91 -9.86
N ILE A 210 4.20 -9.38 -10.14
CA ILE A 210 3.79 -10.78 -9.93
C ILE A 210 3.75 -11.49 -11.29
N GLY A 211 4.40 -12.65 -11.38
CA GLY A 211 4.42 -13.46 -12.60
C GLY A 211 5.18 -12.82 -13.78
N GLY A 212 6.07 -11.86 -13.50
CA GLY A 212 6.94 -11.23 -14.47
C GLY A 212 7.96 -12.20 -15.10
N THR A 213 8.67 -11.74 -16.13
CA THR A 213 9.67 -12.54 -16.84
C THR A 213 11.12 -12.25 -16.42
N GLY A 214 11.30 -11.43 -15.38
CA GLY A 214 12.63 -11.07 -14.87
C GLY A 214 13.15 -12.07 -13.85
N THR A 215 14.22 -11.69 -13.15
CA THR A 215 14.75 -12.50 -12.05
C THR A 215 13.74 -12.52 -10.91
N GLU A 216 13.35 -13.72 -10.47
CA GLU A 216 12.51 -13.89 -9.30
C GLU A 216 13.31 -13.64 -8.03
N ILE A 217 12.74 -12.84 -7.14
CA ILE A 217 13.30 -12.48 -5.84
C ILE A 217 12.32 -12.99 -4.80
N VAL A 218 12.81 -13.84 -3.91
CA VAL A 218 12.00 -14.46 -2.86
C VAL A 218 11.96 -13.51 -1.66
N TYR A 219 10.79 -13.31 -1.07
CA TYR A 219 10.64 -12.62 0.21
C TYR A 219 11.56 -13.26 1.28
N PRO A 220 12.22 -12.45 2.15
CA PRO A 220 12.08 -11.01 2.32
C PRO A 220 13.05 -10.17 1.48
N GLY A 221 13.69 -10.74 0.47
CA GLY A 221 14.83 -10.12 -0.21
C GLY A 221 16.10 -10.09 0.67
N PRO A 222 17.16 -9.40 0.23
CA PRO A 222 18.47 -9.40 0.88
C PRO A 222 18.52 -8.52 2.13
N GLY A 223 19.45 -8.83 3.04
CA GLY A 223 19.70 -8.04 4.25
C GLY A 223 18.71 -8.32 5.40
N GLU A 224 19.08 -7.90 6.60
CA GLU A 224 18.23 -8.00 7.79
C GLU A 224 17.19 -6.86 7.82
N ILE A 225 16.04 -7.14 8.44
CA ILE A 225 15.02 -6.13 8.75
C ILE A 225 15.42 -5.49 10.08
N ASP A 226 15.68 -4.18 10.09
CA ASP A 226 16.14 -3.44 11.27
C ASP A 226 15.00 -2.59 11.86
N PRO A 227 14.39 -3.03 12.98
CA PRO A 227 13.27 -2.32 13.60
C PRO A 227 13.72 -1.23 14.60
N THR A 228 15.02 -0.98 14.77
CA THR A 228 15.57 -0.23 15.92
C THR A 228 14.94 1.14 16.16
N ASN A 229 14.47 1.82 15.10
CA ASN A 229 13.88 3.16 15.18
C ASN A 229 12.40 3.23 14.77
N VAL A 230 11.75 2.07 14.60
CA VAL A 230 10.32 2.00 14.31
C VAL A 230 9.56 1.83 15.62
N ILE A 231 8.54 2.66 15.83
CA ILE A 231 7.66 2.65 17.01
C ILE A 231 6.22 2.40 16.57
N GLU A 232 5.31 2.18 17.54
CA GLU A 232 3.89 1.88 17.25
C GLU A 232 3.72 0.67 16.31
N THR A 233 4.54 -0.37 16.52
CA THR A 233 4.70 -1.54 15.65
C THR A 233 3.52 -2.53 15.66
N THR A 234 2.41 -2.16 16.27
CA THR A 234 1.17 -2.95 16.32
C THR A 234 -0.02 -2.02 16.24
N PRO A 235 -1.07 -2.33 15.45
CA PRO A 235 -2.24 -1.47 15.36
C PRO A 235 -2.86 -1.16 16.73
N GLY A 236 -2.81 0.12 17.11
CA GLY A 236 -3.16 0.59 18.45
C GLY A 236 -4.50 1.33 18.54
N GLY A 237 -4.71 2.02 19.67
CA GLY A 237 -5.85 2.92 19.89
C GLY A 237 -7.11 2.25 20.45
N VAL A 238 -8.11 3.08 20.75
CA VAL A 238 -9.37 2.66 21.37
C VAL A 238 -10.09 1.66 20.45
N ALA A 239 -10.54 0.53 21.02
CA ALA A 239 -11.38 -0.42 20.30
C ALA A 239 -12.75 0.22 20.03
N VAL A 240 -13.26 0.05 18.81
CA VAL A 240 -14.59 0.53 18.43
C VAL A 240 -15.47 -0.68 18.21
N ASP A 241 -16.49 -0.82 19.04
CA ASP A 241 -17.54 -1.82 18.83
C ASP A 241 -18.63 -1.21 17.96
N CYS A 242 -18.93 -1.82 16.82
CA CYS A 242 -20.15 -1.53 16.08
C CYS A 242 -21.32 -2.16 16.83
N VAL A 243 -21.96 -1.41 17.73
CA VAL A 243 -23.27 -1.79 18.27
C VAL A 243 -24.32 -1.34 17.25
N PRO A 244 -25.06 -2.26 16.58
CA PRO A 244 -26.12 -1.86 15.68
C PRO A 244 -27.17 -1.05 16.44
N ASP A 245 -27.57 0.10 15.91
CA ASP A 245 -28.63 0.93 16.50
C ASP A 245 -29.89 0.09 16.70
N GLY A 246 -30.29 -0.03 17.98
CA GLY A 246 -31.38 -0.91 18.41
C GLY A 246 -31.44 -1.11 19.93
N THR A 247 -30.37 -0.83 20.65
CA THR A 247 -30.43 -0.67 22.11
C THR A 247 -30.52 0.83 22.41
N PRO A 248 -31.58 1.33 23.06
CA PRO A 248 -31.64 2.73 23.48
C PRO A 248 -30.42 3.00 24.36
N VAL A 249 -29.50 3.85 23.88
CA VAL A 249 -28.46 4.42 24.73
C VAL A 249 -29.21 5.28 25.73
N ALA A 250 -29.22 4.88 27.00
CA ALA A 250 -29.79 5.70 28.07
C ALA A 250 -29.12 7.08 28.00
N ASP A 251 -29.94 8.13 27.93
CA ASP A 251 -29.56 9.54 27.74
C ASP A 251 -28.18 9.88 28.31
N ALA A 252 -27.18 9.96 27.43
CA ALA A 252 -25.92 10.59 27.77
C ALA A 252 -26.18 12.09 27.86
N THR A 253 -26.28 12.58 29.10
CA THR A 253 -26.34 14.01 29.45
C THR A 253 -25.31 14.80 28.64
N PRO A 254 -25.68 15.92 27.99
CA PRO A 254 -24.75 16.68 27.16
C PRO A 254 -23.63 17.27 28.03
N ILE A 255 -22.38 17.05 27.61
CA ILE A 255 -21.24 17.82 28.10
C ILE A 255 -21.41 19.24 27.55
N VAL A 256 -21.62 20.19 28.47
CA VAL A 256 -21.72 21.61 28.16
C VAL A 256 -20.38 22.11 27.64
N ASP A 257 -20.43 22.69 26.45
CA ASP A 257 -19.34 23.34 25.74
C ASP A 257 -18.77 24.50 26.57
N GLY A 258 -17.46 24.47 26.78
CA GLY A 258 -16.69 25.42 27.57
C GLY A 258 -15.67 26.17 26.72
N ALA A 259 -16.07 26.68 25.55
CA ALA A 259 -15.24 27.59 24.78
C ALA A 259 -15.35 29.03 25.34
N THR A 260 -14.32 29.47 26.06
CA THR A 260 -14.08 30.88 26.36
C THR A 260 -13.74 31.66 25.10
N PRO A 261 -14.26 32.89 24.90
CA PRO A 261 -13.87 33.74 23.77
C PRO A 261 -12.45 34.27 23.97
N VAL A 262 -11.64 34.21 22.92
CA VAL A 262 -10.36 34.91 22.82
C VAL A 262 -10.68 36.39 22.63
N VAL A 263 -10.19 37.23 23.55
CA VAL A 263 -10.15 38.68 23.39
C VAL A 263 -8.98 39.00 22.47
N GLU A 264 -9.26 39.61 21.32
CA GLU A 264 -8.26 40.32 20.53
C GLU A 264 -7.91 41.63 21.25
N ASP A 265 -6.65 41.83 21.58
CA ASP A 265 -6.10 43.14 21.94
C ASP A 265 -5.33 43.68 20.73
N ASP A 266 -5.61 44.95 20.42
CA ASP A 266 -4.99 45.81 19.39
C ASP A 266 -3.48 46.03 19.56
#